data_AF-A0A850V804-F1
#
_entry.id   AF-A0A850V804-F1
#
_cell.length_a   1.000
_cell.length_b   1.000
_cell.length_c   1.000
_cell.angle_alpha   90.00
_cell.angle_beta   90.00
_cell.angle_gamma   90.00
#
_symmetry.space_group_name_H-M   'P 1'
#
loop_
_entity.id
_entity.type
_entity.pdbx_description
1 polymer ?
#
loop_
_entity_poly.entity_id
_entity_poly.type
_entity_poly.pdbx_seq_one_letter_code
_entity_poly.pdbx_strand_id
1 'polypeptide(L)'
;GYDAVSLQPNAGSQGEYAGLLAIRAYHASRGEGERDVCLIPQSAHGTNPATAQMAGMRVVVTACDARGNVDIADLKAKAEEHQDRLAALMITYPSTHG
;
A
#
# COMPACT_ATOMS: atom_id res chain seq x y z
N GLY A 1 11.44 -1.05 14.39
CA GLY A 1 12.80 -1.19 13.87
C GLY A 1 12.82 -2.44 13.03
N TYR A 2 13.24 -2.34 11.77
CA TYR A 2 13.27 -3.47 10.83
C TYR A 2 14.56 -4.28 10.97
N ASP A 3 14.53 -5.56 10.60
CA ASP A 3 15.70 -6.48 10.69
C ASP A 3 16.78 -6.20 9.64
N ALA A 4 16.38 -5.66 8.48
CA ALA A 4 17.28 -5.38 7.36
C ALA A 4 16.89 -4.07 6.63
N VAL A 5 17.88 -3.46 5.98
CA VAL A 5 17.73 -2.20 5.24
C VAL A 5 18.44 -2.31 3.90
N SER A 6 17.80 -1.83 2.82
CA SER A 6 18.44 -1.61 1.53
C SER A 6 18.70 -0.12 1.33
N LEU A 7 19.91 0.23 0.92
CA LEU A 7 20.32 1.60 0.58
C LEU A 7 20.24 1.88 -0.93
N GLN A 8 19.74 0.92 -1.72
CA GLN A 8 19.61 1.05 -3.17
C GLN A 8 18.58 2.13 -3.60
N PRO A 9 17.42 2.28 -2.95
CA PRO A 9 16.47 3.34 -3.31
C PRO A 9 17.01 4.73 -2.94
N ASN A 10 17.15 5.60 -3.94
CA ASN A 10 17.76 6.92 -3.78
C ASN A 10 16.74 8.07 -3.62
N ALA A 11 15.45 7.76 -3.54
CA ALA A 11 14.35 8.70 -3.30
C ALA A 11 13.20 7.98 -2.57
N GLY A 12 12.35 8.74 -1.87
CA GLY A 12 11.20 8.18 -1.13
C GLY A 12 10.27 7.33 -2.01
N SER A 13 9.91 7.84 -3.19
CA SER A 13 9.10 7.10 -4.17
C SER A 13 9.78 5.83 -4.71
N GLN A 14 11.11 5.82 -4.83
CA GLN A 14 11.84 4.59 -5.16
C GLN A 14 11.80 3.59 -4.01
N GLY A 15 11.81 4.06 -2.75
CA GLY A 15 11.64 3.21 -1.58
C GLY A 15 10.26 2.56 -1.54
N GLU A 16 9.21 3.33 -1.80
CA GLU A 16 7.84 2.81 -1.96
C GLU A 16 7.78 1.74 -3.04
N TYR A 17 8.27 2.05 -4.24
CA TYR A 17 8.28 1.13 -5.37
C TYR A 17 9.06 -0.17 -5.06
N ALA A 18 10.25 -0.06 -4.50
CA ALA A 18 11.06 -1.22 -4.10
C ALA A 18 10.36 -2.08 -3.04
N GLY A 19 9.72 -1.44 -2.05
CA GLY A 19 8.95 -2.14 -1.02
C GLY A 19 7.76 -2.90 -1.60
N LEU A 20 7.03 -2.30 -2.54
CA LEU A 20 5.90 -2.95 -3.22
C LEU A 20 6.35 -4.12 -4.11
N LEU A 21 7.49 -4.00 -4.79
CA LEU A 21 8.09 -5.11 -5.53
C LEU A 21 8.48 -6.26 -4.59
N ALA A 22 9.04 -5.95 -3.41
CA ALA A 22 9.38 -6.95 -2.41
C ALA A 22 8.12 -7.67 -1.88
N ILE A 23 7.04 -6.94 -1.58
CA ILE A 23 5.75 -7.51 -1.17
C ILE A 23 5.19 -8.44 -2.27
N ARG A 24 5.22 -7.99 -3.53
CA ARG A 24 4.76 -8.81 -4.66
C ARG A 24 5.57 -10.09 -4.82
N ALA A 25 6.90 -10.01 -4.74
CA ALA A 25 7.77 -11.18 -4.79
C ALA A 25 7.51 -12.14 -3.62
N TYR A 26 7.19 -11.61 -2.44
CA TYR A 26 6.83 -12.39 -1.26
C TYR A 26 5.49 -13.14 -1.39
N HIS A 27 4.47 -12.53 -2.01
CA HIS A 27 3.24 -13.26 -2.34
C HIS A 27 3.49 -14.34 -3.38
N ALA A 28 4.22 -14.02 -4.44
CA ALA A 28 4.56 -14.99 -5.49
C ALA A 28 5.34 -16.20 -4.95
N SER A 29 6.28 -16.00 -4.02
CA SER A 29 7.07 -17.09 -3.43
C SER A 29 6.25 -18.05 -2.56
N ARG A 30 5.07 -17.63 -2.10
CA ARG A 30 4.10 -18.46 -1.35
C ARG A 30 2.99 -19.03 -2.23
N GLY A 31 3.06 -18.83 -3.55
CA GLY A 31 2.04 -19.27 -4.49
C GLY A 31 0.80 -18.38 -4.55
N GLU A 32 0.86 -17.16 -4.01
CA GLU A 32 -0.25 -16.19 -3.96
C GLU A 32 -0.05 -15.04 -4.96
N GLY A 33 0.52 -15.32 -6.14
CA GLY A 33 0.93 -14.29 -7.12
C GLY A 33 -0.23 -13.46 -7.70
N GLU A 34 -1.46 -13.92 -7.53
CA GLU A 34 -2.72 -13.25 -7.88
C GLU A 34 -3.11 -12.11 -6.92
N ARG A 35 -2.44 -12.01 -5.77
CA ARG A 35 -2.60 -10.88 -4.84
C ARG A 35 -1.95 -9.63 -5.41
N ASP A 36 -2.78 -8.73 -5.91
CA ASP A 36 -2.37 -7.51 -6.60
C ASP A 36 -3.12 -6.25 -6.15
N VAL A 37 -4.01 -6.32 -5.16
CA VAL A 37 -4.72 -5.15 -4.63
C VAL A 37 -3.87 -4.42 -3.61
N CYS A 38 -3.70 -3.11 -3.84
CA CYS A 38 -3.10 -2.19 -2.90
C CYS A 38 -4.17 -1.20 -2.41
N LEU A 39 -4.49 -1.27 -1.12
CA LEU A 39 -5.38 -0.30 -0.47
C LEU A 39 -4.59 0.97 -0.16
N ILE A 40 -5.14 2.13 -0.51
CA ILE A 40 -4.50 3.43 -0.31
C ILE A 40 -5.53 4.43 0.22
N PRO A 41 -5.35 5.01 1.42
CA PRO A 41 -6.23 6.07 1.90
C PRO A 41 -6.23 7.29 1.00
N GLN A 42 -7.37 7.95 0.86
CA GLN A 42 -7.51 9.16 0.06
C GLN A 42 -6.58 10.30 0.53
N SER A 43 -6.16 10.30 1.80
CA SER A 43 -5.21 11.26 2.38
C SER A 43 -3.72 10.96 2.11
N ALA A 44 -3.42 9.87 1.41
CA ALA A 44 -2.05 9.47 1.10
C ALA A 44 -1.34 10.46 0.16
N HIS A 45 -0.01 10.51 0.25
CA HIS A 45 0.80 11.27 -0.70
C HIS A 45 0.64 10.73 -2.12
N GLY A 46 0.69 11.61 -3.13
CA GLY A 46 0.44 11.24 -4.54
C GLY A 46 1.44 10.24 -5.13
N THR A 47 2.60 10.04 -4.50
CA THR A 47 3.55 8.99 -4.90
C THR A 47 3.01 7.59 -4.63
N ASN A 48 2.21 7.39 -3.59
CA ASN A 48 1.69 6.07 -3.22
C ASN A 48 0.88 5.42 -4.35
N PRO A 49 -0.18 6.03 -4.91
CA PRO A 49 -0.92 5.42 -6.02
C PRO A 49 -0.07 5.29 -7.29
N ALA A 50 0.87 6.22 -7.54
CA ALA A 50 1.75 6.17 -8.70
C ALA A 50 2.72 4.97 -8.62
N THR A 51 3.37 4.77 -7.48
CA THR A 51 4.33 3.67 -7.26
C THR A 51 3.63 2.31 -7.19
N ALA A 52 2.41 2.24 -6.65
CA ALA A 52 1.55 1.06 -6.71
C ALA A 52 1.20 0.66 -8.15
N GLN A 53 0.79 1.61 -8.99
CA GLN A 53 0.55 1.35 -10.41
C GLN A 53 1.83 0.89 -11.12
N MET A 54 2.97 1.56 -10.88
CA MET A 54 4.26 1.16 -11.45
C MET A 54 4.66 -0.26 -11.06
N ALA A 55 4.35 -0.68 -9.83
CA ALA A 55 4.60 -2.05 -9.34
C ALA A 55 3.65 -3.10 -9.92
N GLY A 56 2.68 -2.70 -10.76
CA GLY A 56 1.68 -3.58 -11.36
C GLY A 56 0.54 -3.93 -10.41
N MET A 57 0.30 -3.13 -9.36
CA MET A 57 -0.81 -3.34 -8.42
C MET A 57 -2.06 -2.58 -8.85
N ARG A 58 -3.22 -3.16 -8.52
CA ARG A 58 -4.54 -2.52 -8.63
C ARG A 58 -4.77 -1.66 -7.39
N VAL A 59 -4.79 -0.35 -7.60
CA VAL A 59 -5.05 0.63 -6.54
C VAL A 59 -6.53 0.66 -6.22
N VAL A 60 -6.85 0.49 -4.93
CA VAL A 60 -8.20 0.66 -4.40
C VAL A 60 -8.14 1.73 -3.32
N VAL A 61 -8.81 2.85 -3.56
CA VAL A 61 -8.79 3.99 -2.64
C VAL A 61 -9.72 3.71 -1.46
N THR A 62 -9.25 3.93 -0.22
CA THR A 62 -10.09 3.89 0.99
C THR A 62 -10.45 5.28 1.46
N ALA A 63 -11.64 5.44 1.99
CA ALA A 63 -12.18 6.72 2.44
C ALA A 63 -11.42 7.24 3.67
N CYS A 64 -11.58 8.54 3.91
CA CYS A 64 -11.14 9.22 5.12
C CYS A 64 -12.31 9.94 5.79
N ASP A 65 -12.28 10.04 7.12
CA ASP A 65 -13.24 10.85 7.87
C ASP A 65 -13.05 12.34 7.58
N ALA A 66 -13.97 13.18 8.06
CA ALA A 66 -13.92 14.63 7.88
C ALA A 66 -12.68 15.30 8.50
N ARG A 67 -11.89 14.59 9.31
CA ARG A 67 -10.65 15.06 9.94
C ARG A 67 -9.41 14.50 9.23
N GLY A 68 -9.58 13.79 8.11
CA GLY A 68 -8.49 13.21 7.34
C GLY A 68 -7.95 11.87 7.86
N ASN A 69 -8.57 11.29 8.89
CA ASN A 69 -8.22 9.97 9.39
C ASN A 69 -8.71 8.89 8.44
N VAL A 70 -8.05 7.74 8.42
CA VAL A 70 -8.55 6.57 7.67
C VAL A 70 -9.93 6.15 8.19
N ASP A 71 -10.91 6.03 7.30
CA ASP A 71 -12.20 5.44 7.66
C ASP A 71 -12.02 3.93 7.82
N ILE A 72 -12.06 3.46 9.07
CA ILE A 72 -11.83 2.06 9.42
C ILE A 72 -12.96 1.16 8.90
N ALA A 73 -14.20 1.67 8.82
CA ALA A 73 -15.32 0.88 8.32
C ALA A 73 -15.19 0.64 6.81
N ASP A 74 -14.86 1.68 6.04
CA ASP A 74 -14.61 1.56 4.61
C ASP A 74 -13.35 0.74 4.30
N LEU A 75 -12.26 0.94 5.06
CA LEU A 75 -11.05 0.13 4.95
C LEU A 75 -11.36 -1.35 5.15
N LYS A 76 -12.13 -1.69 6.20
CA LYS A 76 -12.52 -3.07 6.48
C LYS A 76 -13.37 -3.65 5.36
N ALA A 77 -14.38 -2.91 4.89
CA ALA A 77 -15.25 -3.36 3.81
C ALA A 77 -14.45 -3.66 2.52
N LYS A 78 -13.50 -2.80 2.15
CA LYS A 78 -12.64 -3.01 0.96
C LYS A 78 -11.64 -4.13 1.14
N ALA A 79 -11.12 -4.32 2.36
CA ALA A 79 -10.26 -5.46 2.67
C ALA A 79 -11.03 -6.79 2.56
N GLU A 80 -12.28 -6.84 3.01
CA GLU A 80 -13.16 -8.02 2.89
C GLU A 80 -13.57 -8.27 1.43
N GLU A 81 -13.94 -7.22 0.69
CA GLU A 81 -14.27 -7.30 -0.75
C GLU A 81 -13.11 -7.85 -1.59
N HIS A 82 -11.87 -7.50 -1.22
CA HIS A 82 -10.68 -7.88 -1.96
C HIS A 82 -9.83 -8.94 -1.26
N GLN A 83 -10.34 -9.64 -0.25
CA GLN A 83 -9.56 -10.52 0.63
C GLN A 83 -8.66 -11.53 -0.09
N ASP A 84 -9.15 -12.12 -1.19
CA ASP A 84 -8.42 -13.14 -1.97
C ASP A 84 -7.30 -12.53 -2.83
N ARG A 85 -7.40 -11.23 -3.14
CA ARG A 85 -6.43 -10.51 -3.98
C ARG A 85 -5.69 -9.40 -3.24
N LEU A 86 -5.93 -9.24 -1.95
CA LEU A 86 -5.30 -8.22 -1.12
C LEU A 86 -3.80 -8.51 -0.96
N ALA A 87 -2.97 -7.57 -1.39
CA ALA A 87 -1.51 -7.65 -1.33
C ALA A 87 -0.92 -6.69 -0.29
N ALA A 88 -1.40 -5.44 -0.26
CA ALA A 88 -0.82 -4.41 0.58
C ALA A 88 -1.83 -3.34 1.01
N LEU A 89 -1.47 -2.63 2.08
CA LEU A 89 -2.06 -1.37 2.49
C LEU A 89 -0.91 -0.37 2.66
N MET A 90 -0.97 0.76 1.96
CA MET A 90 -0.02 1.86 2.14
C MET A 90 -0.58 2.88 3.12
N ILE A 91 0.07 3.02 4.28
CA ILE A 91 -0.28 4.02 5.29
C ILE A 91 0.88 4.98 5.56
N THR A 92 0.55 6.19 5.99
CA THR A 92 1.50 7.17 6.52
C THR A 92 1.17 7.42 7.98
N TYR A 93 2.15 7.24 8.86
CA TYR A 93 2.00 7.46 10.31
C TYR A 93 3.17 8.30 10.85
N PRO A 94 2.92 9.41 11.59
CA PRO A 94 1.60 10.00 11.86
C PRO A 94 0.92 10.44 10.56
N SER A 95 -0.39 10.71 10.63
CA SER A 95 -1.16 11.07 9.46
C SER A 95 -0.58 12.31 8.77
N THR A 96 -0.89 12.52 7.49
CA THR A 96 -0.52 13.76 6.77
C THR A 96 -1.16 15.03 7.37
N HIS A 97 -2.06 14.87 8.34
CA HIS A 97 -2.71 15.95 9.08
C HIS A 97 -2.02 16.29 10.41
N GLY A 98 -0.95 15.57 10.78
CA GLY A 98 -0.34 15.63 12.11
C GLY A 98 -1.12 14.78 13.11
#